data_AF-A0A7W4GIJ7-F1
#
_entry.id   AF-A0A7W4GIJ7-F1
#
_cell.length_a   1.000
_cell.length_b   1.000
_cell.length_c   1.000
_cell.angle_alpha   90.00
_cell.angle_beta   90.00
_cell.angle_gamma   90.00
#
_symmetry.space_group_name_H-M   'P 1'
#
loop_
_entity.id
_entity.type
_entity.pdbx_description
1 polymer ?
#
loop_
_entity_poly.entity_id
_entity_poly.type
_entity_poly.pdbx_seq_one_letter_code
_entity_poly.pdbx_strand_id
1 'polypeptide(L)'
;MAEFIQQQENQLAKNLVRNHSENMPYGIIGKDSLEKGVARRPSSVYWNGLRQFGIAKTDVSLKDFIEQFEQYANYPNDAHVDDDEQLSSLARMMTKSTDYHPNWSESATIALSKAEAEFLRDMLLLSKNIEYSIPAQLVKHKLLEKALELDDALESGIWRIDALYQWLKSSAISSQTKSCLEKALEFCFVLEGAHIRYNSLIAERANNTASQGLLVEEFQIWLREAQKHRHRFKLESINEWYLCAFGIEKNSNSRTRQFIEQWCNLIMNNATEDKLDKCIKQQAIANKGPRCLLKKALSDQQDWVGMRKLEFRWPTAKIILQDIHEGLYVSA
;
A
#
# COMPACT_ATOMS: atom_id res chain seq x y z
N MET A 1 2.02 11.64 27.02
CA MET A 1 1.37 11.79 25.71
C MET A 1 1.02 10.46 25.04
N ALA A 2 1.90 9.46 25.01
CA ALA A 2 1.58 8.16 24.39
C ALA A 2 0.36 7.44 25.00
N GLU A 3 0.21 7.49 26.33
CA GLU A 3 -0.96 6.97 27.03
C GLU A 3 -2.22 7.81 26.76
N PHE A 4 -2.07 9.14 26.67
CA PHE A 4 -3.18 10.03 26.31
C PHE A 4 -3.74 9.69 24.92
N ILE A 5 -2.88 9.56 23.91
CA ILE A 5 -3.31 9.16 22.55
C ILE A 5 -4.06 7.83 22.59
N GLN A 6 -3.56 6.85 23.35
CA GLN A 6 -4.24 5.56 23.52
C GLN A 6 -5.66 5.71 24.08
N GLN A 7 -5.80 6.50 25.14
CA GLN A 7 -7.09 6.73 25.77
C GLN A 7 -8.06 7.43 24.82
N GLN A 8 -7.59 8.43 24.07
CA GLN A 8 -8.38 9.13 23.05
C GLN A 8 -8.82 8.21 21.91
N GLU A 9 -7.93 7.34 21.40
CA GLU A 9 -8.27 6.38 20.35
C GLU A 9 -9.32 5.35 20.82
N ASN A 10 -9.16 4.83 22.03
CA ASN A 10 -10.13 3.90 22.62
C ASN A 10 -11.49 4.58 22.85
N GLN A 11 -11.48 5.84 23.30
CA GLN A 11 -12.71 6.60 23.49
C GLN A 11 -13.39 6.90 22.14
N LEU A 12 -12.63 7.27 21.11
CA LEU A 12 -13.16 7.49 19.77
C LEU A 12 -13.80 6.22 19.21
N ALA A 13 -13.19 5.05 19.39
CA ALA A 13 -13.77 3.78 18.97
C ALA A 13 -15.13 3.52 19.65
N LYS A 14 -15.24 3.81 20.96
CA LYS A 14 -16.52 3.71 21.70
C LYS A 14 -17.56 4.67 21.16
N ASN A 15 -17.17 5.93 20.91
CA ASN A 15 -18.08 6.94 20.36
C ASN A 15 -18.55 6.55 18.95
N LEU A 16 -17.65 6.08 18.07
CA LEU A 16 -18.01 5.62 16.72
C LEU A 16 -18.98 4.43 16.76
N VAL A 17 -18.74 3.43 17.61
CA VAL A 17 -19.68 2.30 17.78
C VAL A 17 -21.04 2.79 18.28
N ARG A 18 -21.05 3.67 19.29
CA ARG A 18 -22.29 4.24 19.84
C ARG A 18 -23.07 5.01 18.78
N ASN A 19 -22.39 5.84 17.99
CA ASN A 19 -23.00 6.72 16.99
C ASN A 19 -23.53 5.97 15.75
N HIS A 20 -23.13 4.71 15.56
CA HIS A 20 -23.59 3.84 14.47
C HIS A 20 -24.31 2.57 14.99
N SER A 21 -24.93 2.64 16.17
CA SER A 21 -25.62 1.50 16.79
C SER A 21 -26.72 0.90 15.92
N GLU A 22 -27.42 1.73 15.14
CA GLU A 22 -28.52 1.32 14.26
C GLU A 22 -28.03 0.74 12.92
N ASN A 23 -26.85 1.13 12.46
CA ASN A 23 -26.26 0.65 11.20
C ASN A 23 -24.73 0.63 11.30
N MET A 24 -24.18 -0.50 11.78
CA MET A 24 -22.76 -0.63 12.09
C MET A 24 -21.92 -0.73 10.80
N PRO A 25 -21.08 0.26 10.47
CA PRO A 25 -20.28 0.22 9.26
C PRO A 25 -19.08 -0.72 9.40
N TYR A 26 -18.54 -1.12 8.26
CA TYR A 26 -17.17 -1.64 8.20
C TYR A 26 -16.17 -0.49 8.39
N GLY A 27 -14.97 -0.77 8.91
CA GLY A 27 -13.88 0.23 9.02
C GLY A 27 -13.65 0.85 10.39
N ILE A 28 -14.54 0.67 11.38
CA ILE A 28 -14.27 1.09 12.76
C ILE A 28 -13.20 0.17 13.38
N ILE A 29 -11.97 0.66 13.45
CA ILE A 29 -10.85 -0.05 14.07
C ILE A 29 -11.09 -0.14 15.58
N GLY A 30 -11.10 -1.36 16.12
CA GLY A 30 -11.27 -1.62 17.55
C GLY A 30 -12.71 -1.80 18.02
N LYS A 31 -13.68 -1.83 17.10
CA LYS A 31 -15.09 -2.11 17.42
C LYS A 31 -15.31 -3.39 18.24
N ASP A 32 -14.51 -4.44 17.97
CA ASP A 32 -14.61 -5.74 18.64
C ASP A 32 -13.73 -5.83 19.91
N SER A 33 -13.11 -4.73 20.34
CA SER A 33 -12.17 -4.72 21.48
C SER A 33 -12.24 -3.41 22.27
N LEU A 34 -13.44 -2.89 22.50
CA LEU A 34 -13.66 -1.58 23.12
C LEU A 34 -13.11 -1.44 24.56
N GLU A 35 -13.03 -2.54 25.30
CA GLU A 35 -12.54 -2.52 26.69
C GLU A 35 -11.01 -2.53 26.77
N LYS A 36 -10.37 -3.36 25.96
CA LYS A 36 -8.91 -3.59 25.99
C LYS A 36 -8.15 -2.70 25.00
N GLY A 37 -8.85 -2.17 24.00
CA GLY A 37 -8.25 -1.54 22.83
C GLY A 37 -7.64 -2.57 21.88
N VAL A 38 -6.98 -2.07 20.83
CA VAL A 38 -6.34 -2.89 19.80
C VAL A 38 -4.82 -2.88 19.92
N ALA A 39 -4.19 -4.01 19.58
CA ALA A 39 -2.73 -4.13 19.55
C ALA A 39 -2.09 -3.23 18.49
N ARG A 40 -2.74 -3.08 17.32
CA ARG A 40 -2.36 -2.11 16.29
C ARG A 40 -3.35 -0.97 16.26
N ARG A 41 -2.93 0.18 16.76
CA ARG A 41 -3.76 1.38 16.92
C ARG A 41 -3.92 2.16 15.61
N PRO A 42 -5.03 2.89 15.42
CA PRO A 42 -5.25 3.73 14.25
C PRO A 42 -4.08 4.68 13.95
N SER A 43 -3.58 5.41 14.94
CA SER A 43 -2.43 6.31 14.80
C SER A 43 -1.20 5.60 14.24
N SER A 44 -0.91 4.38 14.68
CA SER A 44 0.20 3.57 14.16
C SER A 44 -0.06 3.09 12.73
N VAL A 45 -1.28 2.64 12.42
CA VAL A 45 -1.68 2.16 11.09
C VAL A 45 -1.61 3.29 10.06
N TYR A 46 -2.11 4.47 10.41
CA TYR A 46 -2.23 5.61 9.50
C TYR A 46 -1.04 6.57 9.54
N TRP A 47 -0.09 6.42 10.48
CA TRP A 47 1.05 7.35 10.62
C TRP A 47 1.78 7.64 9.31
N ASN A 48 2.05 6.59 8.53
CA ASN A 48 2.70 6.77 7.24
C ASN A 48 1.82 7.58 6.28
N GLY A 49 0.51 7.30 6.22
CA GLY A 49 -0.45 8.05 5.42
C GLY A 49 -0.50 9.53 5.82
N LEU A 50 -0.59 9.80 7.13
CA LEU A 50 -0.61 11.18 7.67
C LEU A 50 0.63 11.98 7.25
N ARG A 51 1.82 11.36 7.27
CA ARG A 51 3.06 12.00 6.79
C ARG A 51 3.07 12.21 5.28
N GLN A 52 2.66 11.21 4.51
CA GLN A 52 2.62 11.30 3.04
C GLN A 52 1.62 12.34 2.54
N PHE A 53 0.49 12.49 3.23
CA PHE A 53 -0.53 13.51 2.98
C PHE A 53 -0.15 14.89 3.54
N GLY A 54 1.02 15.06 4.16
CA GLY A 54 1.43 16.33 4.77
C GLY A 54 0.55 16.78 5.96
N ILE A 55 -0.30 15.88 6.48
CA ILE A 55 -1.09 16.14 7.70
C ILE A 55 -0.14 16.18 8.89
N ALA A 56 0.80 15.25 8.97
CA ALA A 56 1.95 15.32 9.86
C ALA A 56 3.17 15.79 9.07
N LYS A 57 3.70 16.98 9.39
CA LYS A 57 4.84 17.58 8.68
C LYS A 57 6.16 17.13 9.31
N THR A 58 6.44 15.84 9.23
CA THR A 58 7.63 15.22 9.81
C THR A 58 8.02 13.97 9.04
N ASP A 59 9.30 13.59 9.14
CA ASP A 59 9.83 12.35 8.56
C ASP A 59 10.09 11.26 9.61
N VAL A 60 9.88 11.57 10.90
CA VAL A 60 10.22 10.66 12.01
C VAL A 60 9.12 9.63 12.30
N SER A 61 9.44 8.63 13.12
CA SER A 61 8.47 7.62 13.56
C SER A 61 7.42 8.23 14.49
N LEU A 62 6.25 7.60 14.65
CA LEU A 62 5.22 8.09 15.56
C LEU A 62 5.75 8.20 17.00
N LYS A 63 6.61 7.27 17.41
CA LYS A 63 7.24 7.28 18.73
C LYS A 63 8.10 8.53 18.90
N ASP A 64 9.03 8.76 17.98
CA ASP A 64 9.95 9.91 18.05
C ASP A 64 9.19 11.23 17.93
N PHE A 65 8.11 11.26 17.14
CA PHE A 65 7.23 12.43 17.03
C PHE A 65 6.56 12.76 18.36
N ILE A 66 6.05 11.76 19.08
CA ILE A 66 5.45 11.94 20.40
C ILE A 66 6.50 12.45 21.40
N GLU A 67 7.71 11.88 21.38
CA GLU A 67 8.81 12.32 22.25
C GLU A 67 9.22 13.77 21.95
N GLN A 68 9.35 14.14 20.67
CA GLN A 68 9.62 15.52 20.26
C GLN A 68 8.50 16.46 20.71
N PHE A 69 7.25 16.07 20.50
CA PHE A 69 6.10 16.87 20.91
C PHE A 69 6.08 17.10 22.43
N GLU A 70 6.36 16.06 23.23
CA GLU A 70 6.48 16.18 24.68
C GLU A 70 7.63 17.10 25.10
N GLN A 71 8.77 17.03 24.41
CA GLN A 71 9.90 17.92 24.69
C GLN A 71 9.55 19.39 24.42
N TYR A 72 8.88 19.68 23.30
CA TYR A 72 8.43 21.04 22.98
C TYR A 72 7.33 21.53 23.93
N ALA A 73 6.40 20.65 24.32
CA ALA A 73 5.31 21.01 25.22
C ALA A 73 5.76 21.19 26.68
N ASN A 74 6.84 20.52 27.10
CA ASN A 74 7.39 20.57 28.46
C ASN A 74 8.63 21.46 28.59
N TYR A 75 9.10 22.12 27.51
CA TYR A 75 10.22 23.03 27.60
C TYR A 75 9.84 24.18 28.54
N PRO A 76 10.59 24.43 29.63
CA PRO A 76 10.31 25.57 30.50
C PRO A 76 10.40 26.86 29.69
N ASN A 77 9.57 27.86 30.03
CA ASN A 77 9.74 29.26 29.61
C ASN A 77 11.11 29.79 30.10
N ASP A 78 12.21 29.34 29.51
CA ASP A 78 13.49 30.02 29.65
C ASP A 78 13.32 31.36 28.92
N ALA A 79 13.58 32.43 29.66
CA ALA A 79 13.04 33.78 29.49
C ALA A 79 13.46 34.56 28.22
N HIS A 80 13.73 33.88 27.11
CA HIS A 80 14.16 34.47 25.84
C HIS A 80 13.51 33.86 24.58
N VAL A 81 12.59 32.91 24.71
CA VAL A 81 11.75 32.47 23.58
C VAL A 81 10.34 32.98 23.80
N ASP A 82 9.82 33.81 22.90
CA ASP A 82 8.43 34.28 22.97
C ASP A 82 7.49 33.06 22.91
N ASP A 83 6.55 32.96 23.85
CA ASP A 83 5.55 31.88 23.93
C ASP A 83 4.82 31.66 22.57
N ASP A 84 4.64 32.73 21.80
CA ASP A 84 4.06 32.72 20.46
C ASP A 84 4.90 31.92 19.43
N GLU A 85 6.23 31.93 19.56
CA GLU A 85 7.13 31.21 18.64
C GLU A 85 7.12 29.69 18.91
N GLN A 86 6.98 29.27 20.16
CA GLN A 86 6.82 27.86 20.53
C GLN A 86 5.46 27.30 20.12
N LEU A 87 4.37 28.03 20.38
CA LEU A 87 3.02 27.66 19.93
C LEU A 87 2.94 27.61 18.40
N SER A 88 3.61 28.54 17.70
CA SER A 88 3.76 28.52 16.25
C SER A 88 4.52 27.28 15.76
N SER A 89 5.60 26.90 16.44
CA SER A 89 6.39 25.72 16.09
C SER A 89 5.60 24.41 16.23
N LEU A 90 4.88 24.23 17.35
CA LEU A 90 3.97 23.09 17.56
C LEU A 90 2.81 23.08 16.56
N ALA A 91 2.20 24.25 16.30
CA ALA A 91 1.11 24.39 15.33
C ALA A 91 1.57 24.07 13.89
N ARG A 92 2.86 24.23 13.58
CA ARG A 92 3.43 23.89 12.27
C ARG A 92 3.68 22.39 12.08
N MET A 93 3.73 21.59 13.15
CA MET A 93 3.99 20.13 13.07
C MET A 93 2.82 19.36 12.45
N MET A 94 1.58 19.86 12.59
CA MET A 94 0.38 19.23 12.08
C MET A 94 -0.45 20.22 11.25
N THR A 95 -0.91 19.79 10.07
CA THR A 95 -1.94 20.54 9.33
C THR A 95 -3.30 20.22 9.95
N LYS A 96 -3.96 21.24 10.52
CA LYS A 96 -5.27 21.08 11.15
C LYS A 96 -6.38 21.23 10.10
N SER A 97 -7.44 20.44 10.25
CA SER A 97 -8.71 20.72 9.59
C SER A 97 -9.32 22.01 10.15
N THR A 98 -10.00 22.77 9.31
CA THR A 98 -10.71 24.00 9.70
C THR A 98 -11.95 23.72 10.53
N ASP A 99 -12.42 22.47 10.60
CA ASP A 99 -13.66 22.05 11.26
C ASP A 99 -13.43 21.51 12.70
N TYR A 100 -12.27 21.82 13.29
CA TYR A 100 -11.97 21.40 14.65
C TYR A 100 -12.86 22.11 15.67
N HIS A 101 -13.44 21.32 16.57
CA HIS A 101 -14.18 21.80 17.74
C HIS A 101 -13.91 20.86 18.93
N PRO A 102 -13.88 21.34 20.19
CA PRO A 102 -13.39 20.56 21.34
C PRO A 102 -14.07 19.20 21.55
N ASN A 103 -15.36 19.09 21.22
CA ASN A 103 -16.17 17.89 21.45
C ASN A 103 -16.42 17.08 20.17
N TRP A 104 -15.63 17.29 19.11
CA TRP A 104 -15.80 16.64 17.81
C TRP A 104 -15.92 15.12 17.89
N SER A 105 -15.22 14.50 18.85
CA SER A 105 -15.19 13.04 18.98
C SER A 105 -16.49 12.45 19.53
N GLU A 106 -17.35 13.24 20.18
CA GLU A 106 -18.62 12.77 20.76
C GLU A 106 -19.65 12.45 19.68
N SER A 107 -19.70 13.26 18.63
CA SER A 107 -20.58 13.15 17.45
C SER A 107 -19.87 12.60 16.22
N ALA A 108 -18.60 12.18 16.33
CA ALA A 108 -17.82 11.67 15.22
C ALA A 108 -18.52 10.52 14.49
N THR A 109 -18.43 10.53 13.16
CA THR A 109 -18.91 9.45 12.30
C THR A 109 -17.78 8.93 11.41
N ILE A 110 -17.94 7.75 10.78
CA ILE A 110 -16.94 7.24 9.84
C ILE A 110 -17.13 7.84 8.44
N ALA A 111 -18.35 8.31 8.14
CA ALA A 111 -18.65 9.03 6.91
C ALA A 111 -18.05 10.44 7.00
N LEU A 112 -17.37 10.86 5.93
CA LEU A 112 -16.75 12.17 5.91
C LEU A 112 -17.81 13.27 5.81
N SER A 113 -17.69 14.29 6.65
CA SER A 113 -18.38 15.56 6.41
C SER A 113 -17.85 16.20 5.13
N LYS A 114 -18.61 17.15 4.56
CA LYS A 114 -18.14 17.92 3.41
C LYS A 114 -16.81 18.62 3.69
N ALA A 115 -16.66 19.22 4.87
CA ALA A 115 -15.43 19.91 5.25
C ALA A 115 -14.23 18.95 5.40
N GLU A 116 -14.45 17.75 5.94
CA GLU A 116 -13.41 16.72 6.05
C GLU A 116 -12.99 16.18 4.67
N ALA A 117 -13.95 15.98 3.77
CA ALA A 117 -13.68 15.55 2.40
C ALA A 117 -12.94 16.63 1.59
N GLU A 118 -13.32 17.90 1.74
CA GLU A 118 -12.60 19.05 1.16
C GLU A 118 -11.15 19.12 1.68
N PHE A 119 -10.96 18.95 2.99
CA PHE A 119 -9.63 18.91 3.60
C PHE A 119 -8.76 17.79 3.01
N LEU A 120 -9.27 16.55 2.94
CA LEU A 120 -8.51 15.42 2.39
C LEU A 120 -8.23 15.57 0.88
N ARG A 121 -9.19 16.09 0.10
CA ARG A 121 -8.99 16.45 -1.30
C ARG A 121 -7.85 17.46 -1.45
N ASP A 122 -7.84 18.49 -0.63
CA ASP A 122 -6.81 19.53 -0.68
C ASP A 122 -5.44 18.95 -0.29
N MET A 123 -5.39 18.03 0.68
CA MET A 123 -4.16 17.31 1.00
C MET A 123 -3.65 16.46 -0.17
N LEU A 124 -4.53 15.80 -0.93
CA LEU A 124 -4.15 15.09 -2.16
C LEU A 124 -3.60 16.04 -3.24
N LEU A 125 -4.11 17.27 -3.33
CA LEU A 125 -3.70 18.27 -4.32
C LEU A 125 -2.39 18.98 -3.97
N LEU A 126 -2.13 19.24 -2.68
CA LEU A 126 -1.05 20.10 -2.21
C LEU A 126 0.20 19.32 -1.75
N SER A 127 0.06 18.03 -1.45
CA SER A 127 1.15 17.23 -0.88
C SER A 127 2.17 16.77 -1.93
N LYS A 128 3.35 17.39 -1.92
CA LYS A 128 4.47 17.06 -2.83
C LYS A 128 4.88 15.59 -2.79
N ASN A 129 4.84 14.95 -1.61
CA ASN A 129 5.27 13.56 -1.42
C ASN A 129 4.44 12.54 -2.20
N ILE A 130 3.18 12.88 -2.49
CA ILE A 130 2.24 12.01 -3.19
C ILE A 130 1.75 12.61 -4.51
N GLU A 131 2.37 13.70 -4.98
CA GLU A 131 1.92 14.42 -6.19
C GLU A 131 1.75 13.47 -7.38
N TYR A 132 2.67 12.53 -7.56
CA TYR A 132 2.66 11.56 -8.65
C TYR A 132 1.95 10.23 -8.32
N SER A 133 1.27 10.15 -7.18
CA SER A 133 0.43 8.99 -6.84
C SER A 133 -0.85 8.96 -7.69
N ILE A 134 -1.41 7.78 -7.90
CA ILE A 134 -2.68 7.62 -8.63
C ILE A 134 -3.80 8.44 -7.97
N PRO A 135 -4.06 8.37 -6.64
CA PRO A 135 -5.09 9.18 -6.00
C PRO A 135 -4.93 10.69 -6.25
N ALA A 136 -3.72 11.24 -6.06
CA ALA A 136 -3.47 12.67 -6.26
C ALA A 136 -3.71 13.09 -7.72
N GLN A 137 -3.26 12.28 -8.69
CA GLN A 137 -3.45 12.58 -10.11
C GLN A 137 -4.92 12.47 -10.54
N LEU A 138 -5.68 11.49 -10.02
CA LEU A 138 -7.11 11.38 -10.29
C LEU A 138 -7.86 12.62 -9.83
N VAL A 139 -7.56 13.12 -8.62
CA VAL A 139 -8.17 14.35 -8.10
C VAL A 139 -7.72 15.58 -8.90
N LYS A 140 -6.40 15.74 -9.12
CA LYS A 140 -5.81 16.87 -9.87
C LYS A 140 -6.39 17.04 -11.27
N HIS A 141 -6.67 15.93 -11.95
CA HIS A 141 -7.19 15.95 -13.32
C HIS A 141 -8.69 15.73 -13.43
N LYS A 142 -9.44 15.74 -12.31
CA LYS A 142 -10.91 15.52 -12.27
C LYS A 142 -11.32 14.20 -12.94
N LEU A 143 -10.55 13.15 -12.67
CA LEU A 143 -10.71 11.80 -13.20
C LEU A 143 -11.24 10.80 -12.15
N LEU A 144 -11.43 11.26 -10.91
CA LEU A 144 -11.84 10.42 -9.77
C LEU A 144 -13.13 9.64 -10.05
N GLU A 145 -14.23 10.32 -10.38
CA GLU A 145 -15.55 9.70 -10.62
C GLU A 145 -15.47 8.60 -11.69
N LYS A 146 -14.85 8.91 -12.83
CA LYS A 146 -14.65 7.93 -13.92
C LYS A 146 -13.80 6.73 -13.51
N ALA A 147 -12.82 6.93 -12.63
CA ALA A 147 -12.00 5.83 -12.12
C ALA A 147 -12.78 4.91 -11.19
N LEU A 148 -13.71 5.46 -10.40
CA LEU A 148 -14.62 4.70 -9.54
C LEU A 148 -15.62 3.89 -10.38
N GLU A 149 -16.28 4.55 -11.34
CA GLU A 149 -17.20 3.91 -12.30
C GLU A 149 -16.54 2.77 -13.07
N LEU A 150 -15.32 3.00 -13.58
CA LEU A 150 -14.55 1.98 -14.28
C LEU A 150 -14.35 0.74 -13.41
N ASP A 151 -13.96 0.94 -12.15
CA ASP A 151 -13.62 -0.15 -11.23
C ASP A 151 -14.86 -0.89 -10.69
N ASP A 152 -16.01 -0.21 -10.58
CA ASP A 152 -17.31 -0.82 -10.26
C ASP A 152 -17.84 -1.68 -11.41
N ALA A 153 -17.57 -1.30 -12.65
CA ALA A 153 -17.96 -2.06 -13.84
C ALA A 153 -17.11 -3.33 -14.07
N LEU A 154 -16.02 -3.54 -13.32
CA LEU A 154 -15.14 -4.70 -13.50
C LEU A 154 -15.73 -5.98 -12.90
N GLU A 155 -15.78 -7.02 -13.73
CA GLU A 155 -16.13 -8.37 -13.30
C GLU A 155 -15.13 -8.94 -12.29
N SER A 156 -15.57 -9.91 -11.49
CA SER A 156 -14.72 -10.62 -10.55
C SER A 156 -13.59 -11.37 -11.28
N GLY A 157 -12.37 -11.30 -10.74
CA GLY A 157 -11.19 -11.95 -11.31
C GLY A 157 -10.41 -11.11 -12.33
N ILE A 158 -10.93 -9.96 -12.76
CA ILE A 158 -10.16 -9.00 -13.57
C ILE A 158 -9.07 -8.35 -12.72
N TRP A 159 -7.87 -8.19 -13.29
CA TRP A 159 -6.77 -7.46 -12.65
C TRP A 159 -7.06 -5.96 -12.68
N ARG A 160 -7.58 -5.43 -11.55
CA ARG A 160 -8.22 -4.10 -11.51
C ARG A 160 -7.24 -2.99 -11.82
N ILE A 161 -6.06 -3.06 -11.23
CA ILE A 161 -5.02 -2.05 -11.45
C ILE A 161 -4.48 -2.04 -12.89
N ASP A 162 -4.48 -3.18 -13.60
CA ASP A 162 -4.14 -3.18 -15.04
C ASP A 162 -5.25 -2.51 -15.86
N ALA A 163 -6.52 -2.83 -15.61
CA ALA A 163 -7.63 -2.16 -16.28
C ALA A 163 -7.59 -0.63 -16.07
N LEU A 164 -7.29 -0.18 -14.84
CA LEU A 164 -7.07 1.22 -14.53
C LEU A 164 -5.90 1.80 -15.34
N TYR A 165 -4.76 1.10 -15.40
CA TYR A 165 -3.62 1.54 -16.21
C TYR A 165 -3.97 1.67 -17.71
N GLN A 166 -4.69 0.70 -18.27
CA GLN A 166 -5.07 0.71 -19.68
C GLN A 166 -5.93 1.93 -20.04
N TRP A 167 -6.76 2.40 -19.11
CA TRP A 167 -7.51 3.65 -19.27
C TRP A 167 -6.64 4.89 -19.03
N LEU A 168 -5.84 4.88 -17.97
CA LEU A 168 -5.01 6.02 -17.57
C LEU A 168 -3.90 6.35 -18.56
N LYS A 169 -3.36 5.38 -19.32
CA LYS A 169 -2.25 5.61 -20.26
C LYS A 169 -2.57 6.71 -21.29
N SER A 170 -3.83 6.81 -21.71
CA SER A 170 -4.34 7.84 -22.64
C SER A 170 -4.93 9.08 -21.95
N SER A 171 -4.97 9.11 -20.62
CA SER A 171 -5.55 10.23 -19.87
C SER A 171 -4.58 11.40 -19.69
N ALA A 172 -5.04 12.49 -19.05
CA ALA A 172 -4.26 13.70 -18.83
C ALA A 172 -3.26 13.62 -17.66
N ILE A 173 -3.20 12.50 -16.92
CA ILE A 173 -2.28 12.38 -15.77
C ILE A 173 -0.80 12.45 -16.20
N SER A 174 0.08 12.73 -15.25
CA SER A 174 1.50 12.89 -15.50
C SER A 174 2.16 11.65 -16.13
N SER A 175 3.15 11.88 -17.00
CA SER A 175 3.97 10.80 -17.58
C SER A 175 4.74 10.02 -16.51
N GLN A 176 5.15 10.67 -15.42
CA GLN A 176 5.82 10.02 -14.30
C GLN A 176 4.92 9.00 -13.62
N THR A 177 3.66 9.34 -13.37
CA THR A 177 2.68 8.42 -12.79
C THR A 177 2.40 7.24 -13.71
N LYS A 178 2.20 7.50 -15.02
CA LYS A 178 1.99 6.44 -16.03
C LYS A 178 3.17 5.49 -16.08
N SER A 179 4.39 6.03 -16.17
CA SER A 179 5.63 5.24 -16.21
C SER A 179 5.80 4.40 -14.95
N CYS A 180 5.61 4.99 -13.76
CA CYS A 180 5.72 4.25 -12.50
C CYS A 180 4.72 3.08 -12.43
N LEU A 181 3.46 3.30 -12.85
CA LEU A 181 2.44 2.25 -12.87
C LEU A 181 2.76 1.16 -13.90
N GLU A 182 3.23 1.54 -15.09
CA GLU A 182 3.70 0.59 -16.11
C GLU A 182 4.81 -0.30 -15.55
N LYS A 183 5.82 0.30 -14.92
CA LYS A 183 6.94 -0.42 -14.30
C LYS A 183 6.50 -1.33 -13.16
N ALA A 184 5.51 -0.94 -12.36
CA ALA A 184 4.93 -1.80 -11.35
C ALA A 184 4.24 -3.04 -11.96
N LEU A 185 3.46 -2.85 -13.04
CA LEU A 185 2.81 -3.94 -13.77
C LEU A 185 3.82 -4.87 -14.45
N GLU A 186 4.87 -4.31 -15.08
CA GLU A 186 5.97 -5.08 -15.67
C GLU A 186 6.67 -5.95 -14.63
N PHE A 187 7.06 -5.36 -13.49
CA PHE A 187 7.67 -6.09 -12.38
C PHE A 187 6.78 -7.24 -11.91
N CYS A 188 5.48 -6.97 -11.73
CA CYS A 188 4.53 -7.97 -11.27
C CYS A 188 4.42 -9.14 -12.24
N PHE A 189 4.30 -8.86 -13.54
CA PHE A 189 4.28 -9.87 -14.59
C PHE A 189 5.55 -10.71 -14.60
N VAL A 190 6.73 -10.07 -14.49
CA VAL A 190 8.02 -10.77 -14.53
C VAL A 190 8.21 -11.72 -13.34
N LEU A 191 7.76 -11.33 -12.15
CA LEU A 191 7.88 -12.17 -10.95
C LEU A 191 6.77 -13.20 -10.80
N GLU A 192 5.63 -13.03 -11.45
CA GLU A 192 4.55 -14.02 -11.44
C GLU A 192 5.06 -15.40 -11.88
N GLY A 193 5.87 -15.49 -12.93
CA GLY A 193 6.46 -16.75 -13.39
C GLY A 193 7.31 -17.46 -12.33
N ALA A 194 8.07 -16.71 -11.53
CA ALA A 194 8.86 -17.28 -10.45
C ALA A 194 7.95 -17.83 -9.33
N HIS A 195 6.84 -17.15 -9.05
CA HIS A 195 5.85 -17.62 -8.09
C HIS A 195 5.07 -18.84 -8.60
N ILE A 196 4.74 -18.92 -9.90
CA ILE A 196 4.08 -20.10 -10.49
C ILE A 196 4.98 -21.32 -10.32
N ARG A 197 6.26 -21.21 -10.70
CA ARG A 197 7.25 -22.28 -10.50
C ARG A 197 7.45 -22.64 -9.04
N TYR A 198 7.53 -21.67 -8.14
CA TYR A 198 7.63 -21.94 -6.70
C TYR A 198 6.46 -22.78 -6.19
N ASN A 199 5.24 -22.47 -6.62
CA ASN A 199 4.06 -23.23 -6.22
C ASN A 199 3.99 -24.59 -6.90
N SER A 200 4.48 -24.73 -8.14
CA SER A 200 4.64 -26.05 -8.78
C SER A 200 5.55 -26.97 -7.95
N LEU A 201 6.66 -26.44 -7.43
CA LEU A 201 7.57 -27.17 -6.55
C LEU A 201 6.97 -27.52 -5.18
N ILE A 202 6.08 -26.66 -4.67
CA ILE A 202 5.32 -26.94 -3.45
C ILE A 202 4.32 -28.08 -3.70
N ALA A 203 3.56 -28.02 -4.80
CA ALA A 203 2.57 -29.03 -5.17
C ALA A 203 3.23 -30.40 -5.41
N GLU A 204 4.38 -30.43 -6.10
CA GLU A 204 5.20 -31.63 -6.27
C GLU A 204 5.56 -32.24 -4.90
N ARG A 205 6.06 -31.42 -3.97
CA ARG A 205 6.45 -31.87 -2.64
C ARG A 205 5.27 -32.32 -1.77
N ALA A 206 4.08 -31.77 -2.00
CA ALA A 206 2.83 -32.20 -1.38
C ALA A 206 2.24 -33.46 -2.03
N ASN A 207 2.87 -34.01 -3.07
CA ASN A 207 2.32 -35.08 -3.92
C ASN A 207 0.94 -34.73 -4.53
N ASN A 208 0.64 -33.44 -4.71
CA ASN A 208 -0.58 -32.98 -5.36
C ASN A 208 -0.36 -32.85 -6.87
N THR A 209 -0.46 -33.98 -7.57
CA THR A 209 -0.21 -34.08 -9.01
C THR A 209 -1.19 -33.26 -9.85
N ALA A 210 -2.44 -33.13 -9.40
CA ALA A 210 -3.46 -32.32 -10.09
C ALA A 210 -3.08 -30.83 -10.08
N SER A 211 -2.76 -30.28 -8.91
CA SER A 211 -2.32 -28.88 -8.76
C SER A 211 -1.00 -28.63 -9.49
N GLN A 212 -0.06 -29.57 -9.40
CA GLN A 212 1.21 -29.48 -10.13
C GLN A 212 0.99 -29.41 -11.65
N GLY A 213 0.11 -30.25 -12.21
CA GLY A 213 -0.21 -30.24 -13.64
C GLY A 213 -0.76 -28.89 -14.10
N LEU A 214 -1.70 -28.32 -13.36
CA LEU A 214 -2.27 -26.99 -13.64
C LEU A 214 -1.20 -25.89 -13.59
N LEU A 215 -0.33 -25.92 -12.59
CA LEU A 215 0.74 -24.91 -12.44
C LEU A 215 1.82 -25.02 -13.51
N VAL A 216 2.12 -26.23 -13.99
CA VAL A 216 3.01 -26.44 -15.14
C VAL A 216 2.40 -25.86 -16.40
N GLU A 217 1.11 -26.10 -16.66
CA GLU A 217 0.40 -25.51 -17.80
C GLU A 217 0.35 -23.97 -17.70
N GLU A 218 0.00 -23.44 -16.53
CA GLU A 218 -0.01 -22.00 -16.23
C GLU A 218 1.37 -21.38 -16.50
N PHE A 219 2.45 -22.06 -16.11
CA PHE A 219 3.81 -21.61 -16.38
C PHE A 219 4.13 -21.58 -17.87
N GLN A 220 3.70 -22.58 -18.66
CA GLN A 220 3.93 -22.58 -20.11
C GLN A 220 3.15 -21.46 -20.82
N ILE A 221 1.94 -21.15 -20.35
CA ILE A 221 1.19 -19.99 -20.84
C ILE A 221 1.96 -18.71 -20.53
N TRP A 222 2.37 -18.51 -19.27
CA TRP A 222 3.16 -17.35 -18.86
C TRP A 222 4.48 -17.24 -19.65
N LEU A 223 5.19 -18.34 -19.85
CA LEU A 223 6.49 -18.36 -20.52
C LEU A 223 6.37 -17.94 -21.99
N ARG A 224 5.31 -18.36 -22.69
CA ARG A 224 5.02 -17.91 -24.06
C ARG A 224 4.79 -16.40 -24.12
N GLU A 225 4.05 -15.84 -23.16
CA GLU A 225 3.87 -14.38 -23.07
C GLU A 225 5.18 -13.67 -22.71
N ALA A 226 5.97 -14.22 -21.78
CA ALA A 226 7.28 -13.69 -21.41
C ALA A 226 8.23 -13.63 -22.62
N GLN A 227 8.19 -14.64 -23.50
CA GLN A 227 8.95 -14.67 -24.74
C GLN A 227 8.54 -13.60 -25.76
N LYS A 228 7.27 -13.16 -25.77
CA LYS A 228 6.83 -12.01 -26.58
C LYS A 228 7.31 -10.68 -26.02
N HIS A 229 7.51 -10.60 -24.70
CA HIS A 229 7.89 -9.39 -23.98
C HIS A 229 9.31 -9.44 -23.40
N ARG A 230 10.27 -10.04 -24.12
CA ARG A 230 11.67 -10.20 -23.67
C ARG A 230 12.35 -8.92 -23.19
N HIS A 231 11.96 -7.76 -23.74
CA HIS A 231 12.52 -6.48 -23.30
C HIS A 231 12.32 -6.21 -21.80
N ARG A 232 11.24 -6.72 -21.19
CA ARG A 232 10.93 -6.56 -19.76
C ARG A 232 11.88 -7.30 -18.82
N PHE A 233 12.66 -8.27 -19.34
CA PHE A 233 13.59 -9.09 -18.57
C PHE A 233 15.04 -8.59 -18.72
N LYS A 234 15.25 -7.40 -19.27
CA LYS A 234 16.58 -6.80 -19.37
C LYS A 234 16.97 -6.05 -18.11
N LEU A 235 18.27 -5.85 -17.91
CA LEU A 235 18.81 -5.14 -16.76
C LEU A 235 18.29 -3.70 -16.68
N GLU A 236 18.06 -3.06 -17.83
CA GLU A 236 17.49 -1.71 -17.92
C GLU A 236 16.09 -1.66 -17.28
N SER A 237 15.22 -2.62 -17.57
CA SER A 237 13.89 -2.70 -16.94
C SER A 237 13.99 -2.88 -15.42
N ILE A 238 14.90 -3.74 -14.96
CA ILE A 238 15.13 -3.94 -13.51
C ILE A 238 15.59 -2.63 -12.86
N ASN A 239 16.49 -1.89 -13.51
CA ASN A 239 16.96 -0.59 -13.03
C ASN A 239 15.80 0.42 -12.92
N GLU A 240 14.94 0.47 -13.92
CA GLU A 240 13.77 1.35 -13.93
C GLU A 240 12.77 1.03 -12.82
N TRP A 241 12.51 -0.27 -12.56
CA TRP A 241 11.63 -0.67 -11.45
C TRP A 241 12.20 -0.24 -10.10
N TYR A 242 13.50 -0.44 -9.88
CA TYR A 242 14.17 -0.03 -8.64
C TYR A 242 14.20 1.49 -8.48
N LEU A 243 14.47 2.22 -9.56
CA LEU A 243 14.43 3.67 -9.55
C LEU A 243 13.02 4.18 -9.20
N CYS A 244 11.97 3.59 -9.76
CA CYS A 244 10.59 3.96 -9.45
C CYS A 244 10.22 3.63 -7.99
N ALA A 245 10.63 2.46 -7.48
CA ALA A 245 10.26 2.01 -6.15
C ALA A 245 11.05 2.69 -5.01
N PHE A 246 12.32 3.03 -5.25
CA PHE A 246 13.25 3.45 -4.20
C PHE A 246 13.92 4.81 -4.43
N GLY A 247 13.79 5.38 -5.63
CA GLY A 247 14.51 6.60 -6.03
C GLY A 247 16.00 6.34 -6.32
N ILE A 248 16.74 7.42 -6.63
CA ILE A 248 18.15 7.36 -7.03
C ILE A 248 19.05 6.91 -5.85
N GLU A 249 18.72 7.35 -4.64
CA GLU A 249 19.60 7.23 -3.47
C GLU A 249 19.60 5.83 -2.82
N LYS A 250 18.58 5.00 -3.08
CA LYS A 250 18.38 3.70 -2.40
C LYS A 250 18.60 2.50 -3.32
N ASN A 251 19.31 2.70 -4.43
CA ASN A 251 19.58 1.64 -5.40
C ASN A 251 20.66 0.67 -4.87
N SER A 252 20.29 -0.13 -3.87
CA SER A 252 21.18 -1.07 -3.20
C SER A 252 21.16 -2.45 -3.86
N ASN A 253 22.35 -3.04 -4.00
CA ASN A 253 22.57 -4.41 -4.46
C ASN A 253 22.10 -5.41 -3.38
N SER A 254 20.78 -5.54 -3.25
CA SER A 254 20.15 -6.47 -2.29
C SER A 254 20.13 -7.90 -2.83
N ARG A 255 20.06 -8.89 -1.93
CA ARG A 255 19.84 -10.31 -2.32
C ARG A 255 18.60 -10.49 -3.20
N THR A 256 17.53 -9.71 -2.93
CA THR A 256 16.33 -9.67 -3.76
C THR A 256 16.64 -9.22 -5.17
N ARG A 257 17.47 -8.17 -5.33
CA ARG A 257 17.86 -7.68 -6.65
C ARG A 257 18.65 -8.72 -7.43
N GLN A 258 19.62 -9.36 -6.79
CA GLN A 258 20.42 -10.44 -7.39
C GLN A 258 19.54 -11.60 -7.87
N PHE A 259 18.54 -11.98 -7.08
CA PHE A 259 17.57 -12.99 -7.49
C PHE A 259 16.77 -12.54 -8.73
N ILE A 260 16.27 -11.31 -8.75
CA ILE A 260 15.50 -10.78 -9.89
C ILE A 260 16.36 -10.77 -11.15
N GLU A 261 17.61 -10.30 -11.06
CA GLU A 261 18.56 -10.29 -12.18
C GLU A 261 18.87 -11.70 -12.68
N GLN A 262 19.12 -12.66 -11.77
CA GLN A 262 19.36 -14.06 -12.12
C GLN A 262 18.13 -14.71 -12.77
N TRP A 263 16.94 -14.50 -12.20
CA TRP A 263 15.68 -14.99 -12.77
C TRP A 263 15.49 -14.47 -14.19
N CYS A 264 15.63 -13.16 -14.38
CA CYS A 264 15.48 -12.53 -15.69
C CYS A 264 16.51 -13.05 -16.70
N ASN A 265 17.77 -13.22 -16.27
CA ASN A 265 18.82 -13.80 -17.11
C ASN A 265 18.49 -15.24 -17.56
N LEU A 266 17.98 -16.07 -16.66
CA LEU A 266 17.61 -17.46 -16.99
C LEU A 266 16.46 -17.51 -18.02
N ILE A 267 15.43 -16.67 -17.85
CA ILE A 267 14.34 -16.54 -18.83
C ILE A 267 14.87 -16.04 -20.18
N MET A 268 15.73 -15.02 -20.15
CA MET A 268 16.36 -14.46 -21.36
C MET A 268 17.34 -15.39 -22.07
N ASN A 269 17.79 -16.45 -21.42
CA ASN A 269 18.64 -17.47 -22.02
C ASN A 269 17.89 -18.78 -22.32
N ASN A 270 16.55 -18.77 -22.22
CA ASN A 270 15.71 -19.95 -22.39
C ASN A 270 16.22 -21.15 -21.56
N ALA A 271 16.61 -20.89 -20.31
CA ALA A 271 17.13 -21.91 -19.41
C ALA A 271 16.10 -23.03 -19.19
N THR A 272 16.60 -24.24 -18.93
CA THR A 272 15.74 -25.39 -18.61
C THR A 272 15.00 -25.17 -17.30
N GLU A 273 13.83 -25.81 -17.15
CA GLU A 273 13.04 -25.75 -15.91
C GLU A 273 13.86 -26.14 -14.68
N ASP A 274 14.74 -27.14 -14.78
CA ASP A 274 15.66 -27.51 -13.70
C ASP A 274 16.53 -26.35 -13.20
N LYS A 275 17.01 -25.49 -14.12
CA LYS A 275 17.81 -24.31 -13.74
C LYS A 275 16.95 -23.24 -13.09
N LEU A 276 15.74 -23.02 -13.60
CA LEU A 276 14.76 -22.11 -13.00
C LEU A 276 14.39 -22.55 -11.59
N ASP A 277 14.10 -23.83 -11.41
CA ASP A 277 13.74 -24.41 -10.13
C ASP A 277 14.87 -24.35 -9.12
N LYS A 278 16.13 -24.56 -9.54
CA LYS A 278 17.30 -24.36 -8.68
C LYS A 278 17.40 -22.92 -8.19
N CYS A 279 17.23 -21.93 -9.09
CA CYS A 279 17.24 -20.51 -8.73
C CYS A 279 16.15 -20.19 -7.70
N ILE A 280 14.92 -20.67 -7.92
CA ILE A 280 13.79 -20.47 -7.00
C ILE A 280 14.02 -21.16 -5.65
N LYS A 281 14.48 -22.41 -5.66
CA LYS A 281 14.80 -23.17 -4.43
C LYS A 281 15.84 -22.42 -3.59
N GLN A 282 16.92 -21.95 -4.22
CA GLN A 282 17.96 -21.17 -3.56
C GLN A 282 17.38 -19.91 -2.90
N GLN A 283 16.58 -19.13 -3.64
CA GLN A 283 15.96 -17.92 -3.13
C GLN A 283 14.98 -18.19 -1.97
N ALA A 284 14.10 -19.19 -2.12
CA ALA A 284 13.11 -19.54 -1.10
C ALA A 284 13.78 -20.01 0.20
N ILE A 285 14.85 -20.81 0.09
CA ILE A 285 15.63 -21.28 1.24
C ILE A 285 16.41 -20.14 1.89
N ALA A 286 17.03 -19.25 1.10
CA ALA A 286 17.75 -18.09 1.63
C ALA A 286 16.84 -17.15 2.42
N ASN A 287 15.60 -16.93 1.93
CA ASN A 287 14.64 -16.04 2.59
C ASN A 287 13.99 -16.64 3.84
N LYS A 288 13.59 -17.92 3.80
CA LYS A 288 12.79 -18.53 4.88
C LYS A 288 13.57 -19.49 5.78
N GLY A 289 14.76 -19.92 5.37
CA GLY A 289 15.62 -20.82 6.15
C GLY A 289 14.87 -22.10 6.54
N PRO A 290 14.86 -22.49 7.84
CA PRO A 290 14.10 -23.64 8.35
C PRO A 290 12.57 -23.54 8.12
N ARG A 291 12.02 -22.33 7.96
CA ARG A 291 10.59 -22.11 7.72
C ARG A 291 10.19 -22.30 6.26
N CYS A 292 11.14 -22.58 5.36
CA CYS A 292 10.84 -22.80 3.95
C CYS A 292 9.94 -24.04 3.77
N LEU A 293 8.81 -23.88 3.07
CA LEU A 293 7.85 -24.97 2.82
C LEU A 293 8.48 -26.13 2.03
N LEU A 294 9.44 -25.83 1.15
CA LEU A 294 10.20 -26.85 0.42
C LEU A 294 11.09 -27.73 1.32
N LYS A 295 11.19 -27.44 2.61
CA LYS A 295 11.88 -28.27 3.62
C LYS A 295 10.92 -29.02 4.54
N LYS A 296 9.61 -28.77 4.45
CA LYS A 296 8.60 -29.37 5.35
C LYS A 296 7.88 -30.53 4.67
N ALA A 297 7.22 -31.36 5.47
CA ALA A 297 6.13 -32.20 4.97
C ALA A 297 4.91 -31.29 4.76
N LEU A 298 4.20 -31.47 3.65
CA LEU A 298 3.07 -30.64 3.25
C LEU A 298 1.84 -31.53 3.06
N SER A 299 0.66 -30.99 3.36
CA SER A 299 -0.61 -31.62 2.96
C SER A 299 -0.85 -31.36 1.48
N ASP A 300 -1.53 -32.31 0.84
CA ASP A 300 -2.10 -32.20 -0.50
C ASP A 300 -3.06 -31.00 -0.67
N GLN A 301 -3.64 -30.49 0.41
CA GLN A 301 -4.48 -29.28 0.42
C GLN A 301 -3.69 -27.97 0.49
N GLN A 302 -2.37 -27.99 0.27
CA GLN A 302 -1.55 -26.79 0.31
C GLN A 302 -1.91 -25.83 -0.85
N ASP A 303 -2.60 -24.75 -0.49
CA ASP A 303 -2.94 -23.67 -1.41
C ASP A 303 -1.72 -22.83 -1.85
N TRP A 304 -1.96 -21.94 -2.81
CA TRP A 304 -1.00 -20.98 -3.33
C TRP A 304 -0.27 -20.19 -2.23
N VAL A 305 1.05 -20.04 -2.40
CA VAL A 305 1.92 -19.30 -1.49
C VAL A 305 2.70 -18.22 -2.23
N GLY A 306 2.65 -17.01 -1.68
CA GLY A 306 3.37 -15.86 -2.23
C GLY A 306 2.45 -14.97 -3.06
N MET A 307 3.04 -14.24 -4.00
CA MET A 307 2.35 -13.17 -4.70
C MET A 307 1.77 -13.65 -6.03
N ARG A 308 0.47 -13.40 -6.23
CA ARG A 308 -0.15 -13.30 -7.56
C ARG A 308 0.02 -11.87 -8.10
N LYS A 309 -0.67 -11.57 -9.19
CA LYS A 309 -0.94 -10.21 -9.67
C LYS A 309 -1.28 -9.27 -8.51
N LEU A 310 -0.41 -8.30 -8.27
CA LEU A 310 -0.54 -7.33 -7.21
C LEU A 310 -1.53 -6.25 -7.61
N GLU A 311 -2.36 -5.82 -6.67
CA GLU A 311 -3.25 -4.68 -6.83
C GLU A 311 -2.64 -3.36 -6.30
N PHE A 312 -1.41 -3.40 -5.77
CA PHE A 312 -0.71 -2.22 -5.23
C PHE A 312 -1.55 -1.36 -4.26
N ARG A 313 -2.41 -2.04 -3.47
CA ARG A 313 -3.37 -1.43 -2.53
C ARG A 313 -4.48 -0.58 -3.19
N TRP A 314 -4.66 -0.68 -4.50
CA TRP A 314 -5.73 0.01 -5.23
C TRP A 314 -7.13 -0.23 -4.64
N PRO A 315 -7.53 -1.46 -4.26
CA PRO A 315 -8.83 -1.68 -3.60
C PRO A 315 -9.03 -0.84 -2.33
N THR A 316 -7.98 -0.67 -1.52
CA THR A 316 -8.04 0.18 -0.32
C THR A 316 -8.05 1.66 -0.69
N ALA A 317 -7.23 2.08 -1.67
CA ALA A 317 -7.19 3.46 -2.13
C ALA A 317 -8.54 3.88 -2.73
N LYS A 318 -9.21 3.00 -3.46
CA LYS A 318 -10.55 3.21 -4.00
C LYS A 318 -11.55 3.52 -2.90
N ILE A 319 -11.58 2.76 -1.81
CA ILE A 319 -12.50 3.01 -0.69
C ILE A 319 -12.29 4.43 -0.14
N ILE A 320 -11.03 4.81 0.13
CA ILE A 320 -10.72 6.17 0.62
C ILE A 320 -11.17 7.24 -0.38
N LEU A 321 -10.93 7.00 -1.67
CA LEU A 321 -11.32 7.91 -2.74
C LEU A 321 -12.84 8.02 -2.91
N GLN A 322 -13.57 6.92 -2.70
CA GLN A 322 -15.03 6.88 -2.67
C GLN A 322 -15.56 7.68 -1.49
N ASP A 323 -15.02 7.49 -0.28
CA ASP A 323 -15.42 8.24 0.92
C ASP A 323 -15.22 9.75 0.71
N ILE A 324 -14.09 10.15 0.13
CA ILE A 324 -13.83 11.56 -0.23
C ILE A 324 -14.84 12.05 -1.27
N HIS A 325 -15.10 11.26 -2.31
CA HIS A 325 -16.05 11.64 -3.36
C HIS A 325 -17.45 11.86 -2.79
N GLU A 326 -17.96 10.90 -2.01
CA GLU A 326 -19.28 10.99 -1.36
C GLU A 326 -19.38 12.19 -0.44
N GLY A 327 -18.37 12.40 0.42
CA GLY A 327 -18.33 13.56 1.33
C GLY A 327 -18.40 14.90 0.62
N LEU A 328 -17.80 15.04 -0.57
CA LEU A 328 -17.87 16.26 -1.38
C LEU A 328 -19.29 16.59 -1.89
N TYR A 329 -20.17 15.58 -2.00
CA TYR A 329 -21.56 15.73 -2.47
C TYR A 329 -22.60 15.67 -1.34
N VAL A 330 -22.18 15.51 -0.08
CA VAL A 330 -23.09 15.67 1.07
C VAL A 330 -23.65 17.09 1.04
N SER A 331 -24.98 17.21 1.05
CA SER A 331 -25.66 18.51 1.14
C SER A 331 -25.33 19.16 2.48
N ALA A 332 -24.99 20.45 2.44
CA ALA A 332 -24.65 21.23 3.65
C ALA A 332 -25.84 21.41 4.59
#